data_AF-S0GRB3-F1
#
_entry.id   AF-S0GRB3-F1
#
_cell.length_a   1.000
_cell.length_b   1.000
_cell.length_c   1.000
_cell.angle_alpha   90.00
_cell.angle_beta   90.00
_cell.angle_gamma   90.00
#
_symmetry.space_group_name_H-M   'P 1'
#
loop_
_entity.id
_entity.type
_entity.pdbx_description
1 polymer ?
#
loop_
_entity_poly.entity_id
_entity_poly.type
_entity_poly.pdbx_seq_one_letter_code
_entity_poly.pdbx_strand_id
1 'polypeptide(L)'
;MSRVNANGYFDAMDADARYELRKQLNAQRTEDYRNGTYALAGGVVDPLPSDAPQFLKDYHSYYKTQRGYHKRSLNSNGGWNKTSSLSFINMPILSYSDEIRSAVLMIHGEKAHSRYFSEDAFKKLKGDNKELLIIPDANHTDLYDQMNIIPFDKLEQFFHEYL
;
A
#
# COMPACT_ATOMS: atom_id res chain seq x y z
N MET A 1 4.52 -1.87 -1.81
CA MET A 1 4.84 -0.88 -0.74
C MET A 1 6.03 -1.38 0.07
N SER A 2 7.09 -0.58 0.28
CA SER A 2 8.33 -1.04 0.94
C SER A 2 8.11 -1.53 2.37
N ARG A 3 7.54 -0.69 3.26
CA ARG A 3 7.32 -1.03 4.68
C ARG A 3 6.51 -2.31 4.88
N VAL A 4 5.41 -2.50 4.15
CA VAL A 4 4.61 -3.74 4.30
C VAL A 4 5.32 -4.98 3.76
N ASN A 5 6.17 -4.86 2.72
CA ASN A 5 6.95 -6.00 2.22
C ASN A 5 8.05 -6.38 3.22
N ALA A 6 8.66 -5.39 3.86
CA ALA A 6 9.65 -5.62 4.89
C ALA A 6 9.01 -6.13 6.18
N ASN A 7 8.05 -5.42 6.74
CA ASN A 7 7.58 -5.65 8.11
C ASN A 7 6.21 -6.34 8.18
N GLY A 8 5.59 -6.70 7.06
CA GLY A 8 4.21 -7.19 7.05
C GLY A 8 3.19 -6.09 7.38
N TYR A 9 1.91 -6.47 7.42
CA TYR A 9 0.86 -5.57 7.91
C TYR A 9 1.05 -5.32 9.40
N PHE A 10 0.81 -4.06 9.82
CA PHE A 10 0.95 -3.63 11.22
C PHE A 10 2.35 -3.86 11.80
N ASP A 11 3.37 -3.90 10.94
CA ASP A 11 4.74 -4.25 11.28
C ASP A 11 4.89 -5.57 12.07
N ALA A 12 4.01 -6.54 11.82
CA ALA A 12 3.97 -7.81 12.55
C ALA A 12 5.16 -8.76 12.28
N MET A 13 5.93 -8.54 11.22
CA MET A 13 7.12 -9.34 10.91
C MET A 13 8.38 -8.80 11.60
N ASP A 14 9.00 -9.65 12.39
CA ASP A 14 10.30 -9.42 12.99
C ASP A 14 11.48 -9.72 12.03
N ALA A 15 12.70 -9.69 12.56
CA ALA A 15 13.91 -9.94 11.77
C ALA A 15 14.01 -11.38 11.26
N ASP A 16 13.55 -12.36 12.04
CA ASP A 16 13.65 -13.79 11.69
C ASP A 16 12.60 -14.14 10.64
N ALA A 17 11.37 -13.65 10.77
CA ALA A 17 10.33 -13.76 9.75
C ALA A 17 10.77 -13.14 8.42
N ARG A 18 11.43 -11.97 8.47
CA ARG A 18 12.04 -11.34 7.28
C ARG A 18 13.15 -12.18 6.68
N TYR A 19 13.99 -12.80 7.51
CA TYR A 19 15.07 -13.67 7.04
C TYR A 19 14.53 -14.91 6.32
N GLU A 20 13.52 -15.56 6.88
CA GLU A 20 12.86 -16.71 6.25
C GLU A 20 12.15 -16.31 4.95
N LEU A 21 11.50 -15.14 4.91
CA LEU A 21 10.94 -14.60 3.67
C LEU A 21 12.03 -14.43 2.59
N ARG A 22 13.20 -13.88 2.94
CA ARG A 22 14.31 -13.73 1.98
C ARG A 22 14.82 -15.08 1.47
N LYS A 23 14.90 -16.11 2.33
CA LYS A 23 15.24 -17.48 1.90
C LYS A 23 14.24 -18.02 0.89
N GLN A 24 12.95 -17.89 1.15
CA GLN A 24 11.88 -18.31 0.24
C GLN A 24 11.96 -17.57 -1.11
N LEU A 25 12.15 -16.26 -1.09
CA LEU A 25 12.26 -15.45 -2.30
C LEU A 25 13.52 -15.78 -3.12
N ASN A 26 14.65 -16.06 -2.47
CA ASN A 26 15.88 -16.48 -3.16
C ASN A 26 15.75 -17.88 -3.77
N ALA A 27 15.06 -18.80 -3.10
CA ALA A 27 14.71 -20.10 -3.69
C ALA A 27 13.80 -19.91 -4.92
N GLN A 28 12.77 -19.07 -4.81
CA GLN A 28 11.88 -18.75 -5.93
C GLN A 28 12.63 -18.13 -7.11
N ARG A 29 13.60 -17.24 -6.87
CA ARG A 29 14.46 -16.70 -7.96
C ARG A 29 15.21 -17.77 -8.72
N THR A 30 15.73 -18.77 -8.01
CA THR A 30 16.46 -19.89 -8.63
C THR A 30 15.51 -20.74 -9.48
N GLU A 31 14.29 -20.94 -9.00
CA GLU A 31 13.25 -21.66 -9.72
C GLU A 31 12.78 -20.90 -10.96
N ASP A 32 12.54 -19.59 -10.84
CA ASP A 32 12.17 -18.72 -11.96
C ASP A 32 13.25 -18.74 -13.06
N TYR A 33 14.54 -18.75 -12.67
CA TYR A 33 15.65 -18.88 -13.61
C TYR A 33 15.64 -20.22 -14.36
N ARG A 34 15.45 -21.34 -13.64
CA ARG A 34 15.39 -22.69 -14.26
C ARG A 34 14.24 -22.83 -15.25
N ASN A 35 13.10 -22.21 -14.95
CA ASN A 35 11.89 -22.31 -15.77
C ASN A 35 11.86 -21.32 -16.95
N GLY A 36 12.78 -20.34 -16.99
CA GLY A 36 12.80 -19.30 -18.03
C GLY A 36 11.64 -18.31 -17.95
N THR A 37 10.85 -18.36 -16.87
CA THR A 37 9.70 -17.49 -16.60
C THR A 37 9.51 -17.33 -15.10
N TYR A 38 8.79 -16.31 -14.66
CA TYR A 38 8.61 -16.00 -13.23
C TYR A 38 7.22 -16.37 -12.70
N ALA A 39 7.17 -16.79 -11.44
CA ALA A 39 5.92 -16.97 -10.73
C ALA A 39 5.29 -15.62 -10.31
N LEU A 40 3.97 -15.53 -10.45
CA LEU A 40 3.19 -14.41 -9.91
C LEU A 40 2.70 -14.70 -8.48
N ALA A 41 2.52 -13.64 -7.69
CA ALA A 41 2.12 -13.72 -6.28
C ALA A 41 0.60 -13.89 -6.06
N GLY A 42 -0.21 -13.79 -7.12
CA GLY A 42 -1.66 -13.69 -7.01
C GLY A 42 -2.10 -12.25 -6.73
N GLY A 43 -3.26 -11.87 -7.28
CA GLY A 43 -3.93 -10.63 -6.91
C GLY A 43 -4.59 -10.73 -5.54
N VAL A 44 -5.60 -9.89 -5.30
CA VAL A 44 -6.47 -10.03 -4.14
C VAL A 44 -7.06 -11.45 -4.11
N VAL A 45 -7.09 -12.05 -2.93
CA VAL A 45 -7.58 -13.42 -2.73
C VAL A 45 -9.03 -13.55 -3.18
N ASP A 46 -9.34 -14.62 -3.90
CA ASP A 46 -10.69 -14.94 -4.37
C ASP A 46 -10.78 -16.47 -4.61
N PRO A 47 -11.67 -17.20 -3.91
CA PRO A 47 -12.67 -16.73 -2.95
C PRO A 47 -12.05 -16.21 -1.65
N LEU A 48 -12.72 -15.25 -1.00
CA LEU A 48 -12.35 -14.75 0.32
C LEU A 48 -12.51 -15.84 1.40
N PRO A 49 -11.51 -16.04 2.28
CA PRO A 49 -11.70 -16.80 3.52
C PRO A 49 -12.82 -16.22 4.39
N SER A 50 -13.57 -17.07 5.09
CA SER A 50 -14.70 -16.63 5.94
C SER A 50 -14.26 -15.71 7.08
N ASP A 51 -13.05 -15.91 7.59
CA ASP A 51 -12.41 -15.18 8.68
C ASP A 51 -11.51 -14.04 8.19
N ALA A 52 -11.56 -13.69 6.89
CA ALA A 52 -10.74 -12.62 6.36
C ALA A 52 -10.98 -11.30 7.11
N PRO A 53 -9.91 -10.56 7.48
CA PRO A 53 -10.04 -9.25 8.10
C PRO A 53 -10.77 -8.27 7.16
N GLN A 54 -11.46 -7.29 7.73
CA GLN A 54 -12.34 -6.39 6.98
C GLN A 54 -11.64 -5.72 5.79
N PHE A 55 -10.39 -5.27 5.95
CA PHE A 55 -9.67 -4.61 4.86
C PHE A 55 -9.42 -5.51 3.63
N LEU A 56 -9.33 -6.83 3.81
CA LEU A 56 -9.25 -7.77 2.67
C LEU A 56 -10.61 -7.92 1.99
N LYS A 57 -11.71 -7.89 2.76
CA LYS A 57 -13.07 -7.86 2.21
C LYS A 57 -13.31 -6.60 1.41
N ASP A 58 -12.82 -5.45 1.89
CA ASP A 58 -12.89 -4.17 1.19
C ASP A 58 -12.08 -4.20 -0.12
N TYR A 59 -10.85 -4.74 -0.07
CA TYR A 59 -10.05 -4.95 -1.28
C TYR A 59 -10.72 -5.89 -2.30
N HIS A 60 -11.32 -7.00 -1.85
CA HIS A 60 -12.04 -7.90 -2.75
C HIS A 60 -13.26 -7.22 -3.35
N SER A 61 -14.08 -6.56 -2.53
CA SER A 61 -15.23 -5.78 -2.97
C SER A 61 -14.85 -4.80 -4.08
N TYR A 62 -13.71 -4.12 -3.97
CA TYR A 62 -13.21 -3.25 -5.03
C TYR A 62 -12.64 -4.02 -6.22
N TYR A 63 -11.64 -4.88 -6.02
CA TYR A 63 -10.84 -5.45 -7.11
C TYR A 63 -11.46 -6.66 -7.83
N LYS A 64 -12.45 -7.34 -7.22
CA LYS A 64 -13.04 -8.60 -7.70
C LYS A 64 -14.51 -8.48 -8.10
N THR A 65 -15.10 -7.29 -7.98
CA THR A 65 -16.48 -7.02 -8.40
C THR A 65 -16.53 -5.92 -9.47
N GLN A 66 -17.72 -5.66 -10.01
CA GLN A 66 -17.92 -4.58 -10.99
C GLN A 66 -17.59 -3.17 -10.44
N ARG A 67 -17.41 -3.01 -9.11
CA ARG A 67 -17.02 -1.74 -8.49
C ARG A 67 -15.68 -1.20 -9.04
N GLY A 68 -14.66 -2.06 -9.10
CA GLY A 68 -13.30 -1.65 -9.49
C GLY A 68 -12.51 -2.71 -10.26
N TYR A 69 -13.13 -3.83 -10.63
CA TYR A 69 -12.45 -4.86 -11.42
C TYR A 69 -11.98 -4.31 -12.76
N HIS A 70 -10.74 -4.63 -13.11
CA HIS A 70 -10.23 -4.35 -14.45
C HIS A 70 -9.29 -5.46 -14.92
N LYS A 71 -9.49 -5.96 -16.15
CA LYS A 71 -8.75 -7.11 -16.71
C LYS A 71 -7.22 -6.95 -16.80
N ARG A 72 -6.72 -5.71 -16.79
CA ARG A 72 -5.29 -5.39 -16.78
C ARG A 72 -4.72 -5.10 -15.37
N SER A 73 -5.57 -5.04 -14.35
CA SER A 73 -5.12 -4.77 -12.98
C SER A 73 -4.49 -6.04 -12.39
N LEU A 74 -3.25 -5.95 -11.91
CA LEU A 74 -2.59 -7.09 -11.27
C LEU A 74 -3.32 -7.48 -9.97
N ASN A 75 -3.80 -6.49 -9.20
CA ASN A 75 -4.56 -6.73 -7.98
C ASN A 75 -5.90 -7.45 -8.25
N SER A 76 -6.54 -7.20 -9.40
CA SER A 76 -7.74 -7.94 -9.81
C SER A 76 -7.42 -9.36 -10.28
N ASN A 77 -6.20 -9.63 -10.75
CA ASN A 77 -5.85 -10.84 -11.49
C ASN A 77 -4.65 -11.56 -10.86
N GLY A 78 -3.53 -11.67 -11.59
CA GLY A 78 -2.41 -12.53 -11.23
C GLY A 78 -1.42 -11.97 -10.22
N GLY A 79 -1.52 -10.70 -9.83
CA GLY A 79 -0.54 -10.06 -8.94
C GLY A 79 0.80 -9.76 -9.59
N TRP A 80 1.76 -9.36 -8.77
CA TRP A 80 3.12 -9.02 -9.21
C TRP A 80 4.00 -10.27 -9.28
N ASN A 81 5.16 -10.17 -9.95
CA ASN A 81 6.22 -11.18 -9.82
C ASN A 81 6.57 -11.36 -8.33
N LYS A 82 6.57 -12.60 -7.83
CA LYS A 82 6.88 -12.92 -6.42
C LYS A 82 8.18 -12.27 -5.94
N THR A 83 9.22 -12.31 -6.78
CA THR A 83 10.57 -11.86 -6.42
C THR A 83 10.76 -10.35 -6.54
N SER A 84 9.78 -9.60 -7.06
CA SER A 84 9.79 -8.13 -7.09
C SER A 84 9.81 -7.49 -5.69
N SER A 85 9.35 -8.23 -4.68
CA SER A 85 9.38 -7.83 -3.27
C SER A 85 10.80 -7.63 -2.71
N LEU A 86 11.82 -8.28 -3.29
CA LEU A 86 13.20 -8.23 -2.78
C LEU A 86 13.78 -6.82 -2.78
N SER A 87 13.52 -6.02 -3.81
CA SER A 87 13.98 -4.62 -3.83
C SER A 87 13.29 -3.80 -2.74
N PHE A 88 11.98 -3.97 -2.59
CA PHE A 88 11.19 -3.29 -1.55
C PHE A 88 11.63 -3.64 -0.12
N ILE A 89 12.06 -4.88 0.13
CA ILE A 89 12.58 -5.35 1.43
C ILE A 89 13.95 -4.75 1.74
N ASN A 90 14.77 -4.49 0.72
CA ASN A 90 16.16 -4.07 0.90
C ASN A 90 16.39 -2.57 0.71
N MET A 91 15.46 -1.85 0.09
CA MET A 91 15.58 -0.43 -0.24
C MET A 91 14.41 0.35 0.39
N PRO A 92 14.55 0.82 1.64
CA PRO A 92 13.52 1.63 2.27
C PRO A 92 13.35 2.94 1.49
N ILE A 93 12.08 3.29 1.26
CA ILE A 93 11.70 4.60 0.69
C ILE A 93 11.48 5.62 1.81
N LEU A 94 11.42 6.91 1.45
CA LEU A 94 11.23 8.02 2.38
C LEU A 94 12.36 8.20 3.40
N SER A 95 13.58 7.71 3.11
CA SER A 95 14.75 7.89 3.98
C SER A 95 15.13 9.36 4.17
N TYR A 96 14.83 10.20 3.18
CA TYR A 96 15.10 11.64 3.17
C TYR A 96 13.82 12.48 3.06
N SER A 97 12.66 11.95 3.49
CA SER A 97 11.40 12.69 3.41
C SER A 97 11.42 13.98 4.23
N ASP A 98 12.28 14.05 5.24
CA ASP A 98 12.50 15.23 6.07
C ASP A 98 13.23 16.37 5.35
N GLU A 99 13.78 16.12 4.15
CA GLU A 99 14.41 17.12 3.28
C GLU A 99 13.42 17.79 2.33
N ILE A 100 12.15 17.36 2.29
CA ILE A 100 11.11 17.96 1.45
C ILE A 100 10.83 19.40 1.94
N ARG A 101 11.05 20.38 1.05
CA ARG A 101 10.82 21.81 1.32
C ARG A 101 9.53 22.36 0.72
N SER A 102 8.94 21.65 -0.25
CA SER A 102 7.63 21.99 -0.81
C SER A 102 6.52 21.59 0.14
N ALA A 103 5.36 22.22 0.02
CA ALA A 103 4.20 21.86 0.84
C ALA A 103 3.80 20.39 0.64
N VAL A 104 3.35 19.74 1.72
CA VAL A 104 2.91 18.34 1.71
C VAL A 104 1.55 18.20 2.38
N LEU A 105 0.55 17.75 1.63
CA LEU A 105 -0.74 17.32 2.17
C LEU A 105 -0.83 15.80 2.12
N MET A 106 -0.94 15.16 3.29
CA MET A 106 -1.23 13.74 3.43
C MET A 106 -2.72 13.56 3.79
N ILE A 107 -3.42 12.66 3.10
CA ILE A 107 -4.84 12.40 3.33
C ILE A 107 -5.03 10.92 3.62
N HIS A 108 -5.74 10.59 4.70
CA HIS A 108 -5.99 9.20 5.06
C HIS A 108 -7.34 9.01 5.76
N GLY A 109 -8.00 7.87 5.53
CA GLY A 109 -9.24 7.53 6.24
C GLY A 109 -8.99 7.13 7.70
N GLU A 110 -9.88 7.54 8.60
CA GLU A 110 -9.80 7.27 10.04
C GLU A 110 -9.77 5.77 10.37
N LYS A 111 -10.61 4.98 9.68
CA LYS A 111 -10.78 3.53 9.88
C LYS A 111 -9.89 2.69 8.97
N ALA A 112 -9.03 3.32 8.18
CA ALA A 112 -8.14 2.59 7.29
C ALA A 112 -7.08 1.81 8.07
N HIS A 113 -6.99 0.49 7.83
CA HIS A 113 -5.92 -0.36 8.38
C HIS A 113 -4.49 0.15 8.08
N SER A 114 -4.36 0.99 7.04
CA SER A 114 -3.12 1.56 6.53
C SER A 114 -2.80 2.95 7.08
N ARG A 115 -3.61 3.52 7.99
CA ARG A 115 -3.48 4.90 8.51
C ARG A 115 -2.11 5.18 9.12
N TYR A 116 -1.55 4.19 9.82
CA TYR A 116 -0.23 4.29 10.44
C TYR A 116 0.90 4.62 9.43
N PHE A 117 0.74 4.31 8.14
CA PHE A 117 1.72 4.70 7.13
C PHE A 117 1.81 6.21 6.98
N SER A 118 0.67 6.89 6.87
CA SER A 118 0.61 8.35 6.71
C SER A 118 0.97 9.06 8.02
N GLU A 119 0.53 8.54 9.17
CA GLU A 119 0.93 9.09 10.48
C GLU A 119 2.46 9.07 10.67
N ASP A 120 3.12 7.95 10.35
CA ASP A 120 4.57 7.84 10.52
C ASP A 120 5.38 8.57 9.44
N ALA A 121 4.88 8.61 8.20
CA ALA A 121 5.47 9.46 7.17
C ALA A 121 5.37 10.93 7.56
N PHE A 122 4.19 11.37 8.06
CA PHE A 122 3.98 12.72 8.55
C PHE A 122 4.95 13.06 9.68
N LYS A 123 5.16 12.19 10.67
CA LYS A 123 6.13 12.43 11.76
C LYS A 123 7.56 12.71 11.26
N LYS A 124 7.97 12.14 10.12
CA LYS A 124 9.30 12.35 9.53
C LYS A 124 9.43 13.69 8.81
N LEU A 125 8.35 14.19 8.21
CA LEU A 125 8.37 15.49 7.51
C LEU A 125 8.72 16.61 8.50
N LYS A 126 9.42 17.63 8.03
CA LYS A 126 9.79 18.84 8.80
C LYS A 126 9.09 20.07 8.23
N GLY A 127 9.16 21.17 8.97
CA GLY A 127 8.51 22.43 8.59
C GLY A 127 7.06 22.52 9.04
N ASP A 128 6.47 23.69 8.81
CA ASP A 128 5.06 24.03 9.03
C ASP A 128 4.22 23.90 7.74
N ASN A 129 4.87 23.66 6.61
CA ASN A 129 4.28 23.42 5.29
C ASN A 129 3.76 21.98 5.09
N LYS A 130 3.33 21.31 6.16
CA LYS A 130 2.86 19.92 6.14
C LYS A 130 1.52 19.77 6.85
N GLU A 131 0.62 19.03 6.24
CA GLU A 131 -0.70 18.73 6.80
C GLU A 131 -1.00 17.24 6.72
N LEU A 132 -1.66 16.70 7.75
CA LEU A 132 -2.25 15.36 7.76
C LEU A 132 -3.75 15.51 7.98
N LEU A 133 -4.53 15.32 6.93
CA LEU A 133 -5.97 15.32 6.97
C LEU A 133 -6.49 13.90 7.17
N ILE A 134 -7.20 13.69 8.29
CA ILE A 134 -7.88 12.42 8.58
C ILE A 134 -9.37 12.55 8.24
N ILE A 135 -9.85 11.69 7.35
CA ILE A 135 -11.26 11.67 6.92
C ILE A 135 -12.05 10.78 7.88
N PRO A 136 -13.00 11.33 8.65
CA PRO A 136 -13.80 10.57 9.61
C PRO A 136 -14.51 9.40 8.96
N ASP A 137 -14.61 8.28 9.68
CA ASP A 137 -15.30 7.05 9.28
C ASP A 137 -14.82 6.34 8.01
N ALA A 138 -13.92 6.93 7.21
CA ALA A 138 -13.46 6.37 5.95
C ALA A 138 -12.45 5.22 6.15
N ASN A 139 -12.62 4.13 5.38
CA ASN A 139 -11.65 3.05 5.26
C ASN A 139 -10.61 3.34 4.15
N HIS A 140 -9.76 2.36 3.86
CA HIS A 140 -8.70 2.53 2.86
C HIS A 140 -9.21 2.64 1.41
N THR A 141 -10.21 1.83 1.04
CA THR A 141 -10.76 1.81 -0.32
C THR A 141 -11.81 2.89 -0.55
N ASP A 142 -12.36 3.52 0.50
CA ASP A 142 -13.33 4.61 0.32
C ASP A 142 -12.71 5.78 -0.44
N LEU A 143 -11.43 6.07 -0.19
CA LEU A 143 -10.69 7.11 -0.92
C LEU A 143 -10.31 6.71 -2.36
N TYR A 144 -10.72 5.54 -2.86
CA TYR A 144 -10.46 5.13 -4.25
C TYR A 144 -11.57 5.60 -5.20
N ASP A 145 -12.83 5.60 -4.75
CA ASP A 145 -13.98 5.78 -5.64
C ASP A 145 -15.22 6.43 -4.98
N GLN A 146 -15.24 6.65 -3.66
CA GLN A 146 -16.38 7.29 -3.00
C GLN A 146 -16.27 8.81 -3.10
N MET A 147 -16.84 9.37 -4.17
CA MET A 147 -16.71 10.80 -4.52
C MET A 147 -17.23 11.77 -3.44
N ASN A 148 -18.14 11.32 -2.59
CA ASN A 148 -18.65 12.09 -1.45
C ASN A 148 -17.74 12.03 -0.21
N ILE A 149 -16.73 11.16 -0.19
CA ILE A 149 -15.75 11.00 0.90
C ILE A 149 -14.41 11.62 0.51
N ILE A 150 -14.02 11.54 -0.76
CA ILE A 150 -12.77 12.12 -1.26
C ILE A 150 -12.84 13.66 -1.12
N PRO A 151 -11.89 14.30 -0.40
CA PRO A 151 -11.95 15.73 -0.11
C PRO A 151 -11.44 16.58 -1.29
N PHE A 152 -12.15 16.56 -2.42
CA PHE A 152 -11.74 17.26 -3.64
C PHE A 152 -11.53 18.77 -3.44
N ASP A 153 -12.41 19.45 -2.70
CA ASP A 153 -12.29 20.88 -2.42
C ASP A 153 -10.98 21.22 -1.69
N LYS A 154 -10.56 20.37 -0.74
CA LYS A 154 -9.29 20.55 -0.03
C LYS A 154 -8.08 20.32 -0.94
N LEU A 155 -8.15 19.32 -1.82
CA LEU A 155 -7.10 19.06 -2.81
C LEU A 155 -6.96 20.24 -3.77
N GLU A 156 -8.07 20.73 -4.31
CA GLU A 156 -8.12 21.90 -5.19
C GLU A 156 -7.53 23.14 -4.49
N GLN A 157 -7.98 23.45 -3.27
CA GLN A 157 -7.46 24.56 -2.49
C GLN A 157 -5.94 24.43 -2.26
N PHE A 158 -5.47 23.26 -1.85
CA PHE A 158 -4.05 23.02 -1.61
C PHE A 158 -3.21 23.28 -2.87
N PHE A 159 -3.65 22.79 -4.03
CA PHE A 159 -2.93 23.05 -5.27
C PHE A 159 -2.98 24.51 -5.70
N HIS A 160 -4.10 25.21 -5.52
CA HIS A 160 -4.18 26.66 -5.80
C HIS A 160 -3.26 27.50 -4.91
N GLU A 161 -2.98 27.06 -3.69
CA GLU A 161 -2.11 27.79 -2.77
C GLU A 161 -0.61 27.57 -3.08
N TYR A 162 -0.23 26.39 -3.57
CA TYR A 162 1.17 25.97 -3.68
C TYR A 162 1.70 25.72 -5.11
N LEU A 163 0.88 25.92 -6.15
CA LEU A 163 1.28 25.87 -7.58
C LEU A 163 0.97 27.19 -8.30
#